data_AF-Q94PY2-F1
#
_entry.id   AF-Q94PY2-F1
#
_cell.length_a   1.000
_cell.length_b   1.000
_cell.length_c   1.000
_cell.angle_alpha   90.00
_cell.angle_beta   90.00
_cell.angle_gamma   90.00
#
_symmetry.space_group_name_H-M   'P 1'
#
loop_
_entity.id
_entity.type
_entity.pdbx_description
1 polymer ?
#
loop_
_entity_poly.entity_id
_entity_poly.type
_entity_poly.pdbx_seq_one_letter_code
_entity_poly.pdbx_strand_id
1 'polypeptide(L)' 'MNENLFASFTTPTMMGLPIVILIIMFPSILFP' A
#
# COMPACT_ATOMS: atom_id res chain seq x y z
N MET A 1 7.48 -8.52 18.97
CA MET A 1 6.57 -7.99 17.93
C MET A 1 7.04 -8.55 16.61
N ASN A 2 6.20 -9.23 15.83
CA ASN A 2 6.63 -9.79 14.54
C ASN A 2 6.78 -8.64 13.54
N GLU A 3 8.00 -8.33 13.12
CA GLU A 3 8.35 -7.20 12.25
C GLU A 3 7.64 -7.31 10.88
N ASN A 4 7.36 -8.54 10.45
CA ASN A 4 6.61 -8.84 9.24
C ASN A 4 5.16 -8.33 9.27
N LEU A 5 4.56 -8.15 10.46
CA LEU A 5 3.21 -7.60 10.60
C LEU A 5 3.17 -6.09 10.33
N PHE A 6 4.29 -5.40 10.48
CA PHE A 6 4.39 -3.95 10.27
C PHE A 6 5.08 -3.57 8.95
N ALA A 7 5.82 -4.51 8.35
CA ALA A 7 6.52 -4.33 7.07
C ALA A 7 5.60 -3.91 5.91
N SER A 8 4.35 -4.39 5.91
CA SER A 8 3.32 -4.04 4.91
C SER A 8 2.83 -2.60 5.01
N PHE A 9 2.98 -1.95 6.17
CA PHE A 9 2.60 -0.54 6.37
C PHE A 9 3.78 0.41 6.17
N THR A 10 5.00 -0.03 6.47
CA THR A 10 6.23 0.76 6.26
C THR A 10 6.68 0.81 4.80
N THR A 11 6.48 -0.27 4.03
CA THR A 11 6.82 -0.31 2.60
C THR A 11 6.13 0.79 1.77
N PRO A 12 4.79 0.97 1.81
CA PRO A 12 4.13 2.04 1.06
C PRO A 12 4.41 3.44 1.63
N THR A 13 4.69 3.57 2.94
CA THR A 13 5.04 4.89 3.53
C THR A 13 6.42 5.38 3.11
N MET A 14 7.41 4.48 3.00
CA MET A 14 8.76 4.83 2.54
C MET A 14 8.81 5.13 1.03
N MET A 15 7.91 4.52 0.24
CA MET A 15 7.82 4.74 -1.21
C MET A 15 7.01 6.00 -1.60
N GLY A 16 6.23 6.58 -0.68
CA GLY A 16 5.56 7.87 -0.82
C GLY A 16 4.11 7.84 -1.32
N LEU A 17 3.48 9.03 -1.38
CA LEU A 17 2.06 9.22 -1.75
C LEU A 17 1.65 8.61 -3.10
N PRO A 18 2.45 8.65 -4.19
CA PRO A 18 2.03 8.12 -5.49
C PRO A 18 1.67 6.63 -5.44
N ILE A 19 2.41 5.84 -4.67
CA ILE A 19 2.19 4.38 -4.57
C ILE A 19 0.99 4.07 -3.67
N VAL A 20 0.78 4.85 -2.61
CA VAL A 20 -0.42 4.75 -1.76
C VAL A 20 -1.68 4.98 -2.60
N ILE A 21 -1.68 6.00 -3.46
CA ILE A 21 -2.81 6.31 -4.33
C ILE A 21 -3.09 5.15 -5.29
N LEU A 22 -2.06 4.57 -5.91
CA LEU A 22 -2.22 3.42 -6.81
C LEU A 22 -2.78 2.20 -6.09
N ILE A 23 -2.31 1.89 -4.88
CA ILE A 23 -2.81 0.78 -4.06
C ILE A 23 -4.31 0.97 -3.74
N ILE A 24 -4.72 2.20 -3.39
CA ILE A 24 -6.12 2.51 -3.05
C ILE A 24 -7.02 2.43 -4.28
N MET A 25 -6.57 2.89 -5.45
CA MET A 25 -7.39 2.90 -6.68
C MET A 25 -7.40 1.55 -7.42
N PHE A 26 -6.44 0.66 -7.15
CA PHE A 26 -6.31 -0.63 -7.85
C PHE A 26 -7.59 -1.49 -7.83
N PRO A 27 -8.33 -1.64 -6.71
CA PRO A 27 -9.58 -2.40 -6.68
C PRO A 27 -10.65 -1.82 -7.60
N SER A 28 -10.73 -0.49 -7.70
CA SER A 28 -11.68 0.24 -8.55
C SER A 28 -11.40 0.04 -10.04
N ILE A 29 -10.14 -0.25 -10.40
CA ILE A 29 -9.74 -0.57 -11.78
C ILE A 29 -10.07 -2.03 -12.13
N LEU A 30 -9.92 -2.94 -11.15
CA LEU A 30 -10.19 -4.37 -11.35
C LEU A 30 -11.69 -4.72 -11.35
N PHE A 31 -12.50 -3.97 -10.61
CA PHE A 31 -13.94 -4.17 -10.48
C PHE A 31 -14.64 -2.80 -10.56
N PRO A 32 -14.97 -2.32 -11.78
CA PRO A 32 -15.65 -1.04 -11.95
C PRO A 32 -17.04 -1.01 -11.31
#